data_AF-A0A730N8J5-F1
#
_entry.id   AF-A0A730N8J5-F1
#
_cell.length_a   1.000
_cell.length_b   1.000
_cell.length_c   1.000
_cell.angle_alpha   90.00
_cell.angle_beta   90.00
_cell.angle_gamma   90.00
#
_symmetry.space_group_name_H-M   'P 1'
#
loop_
_entity.id
_entity.type
_entity.pdbx_description
1 polymer ?
#
loop_
_entity_poly.entity_id
_entity_poly.type
_entity_poly.pdbx_seq_one_letter_code
_entity_poly.pdbx_strand_id
1 'polypeptide(L)'
;RFWRYLDRTLPDAFMHANIGPADTPVTRAILRADAELKQVAPNLTFIYDAEITPDDLLLEVAKNICECSKPHISNGPVNDKIFTKGHYGIVSCYNSLPLGGGGSTLVRLNLKAVAERSTSVDDFFSRTLPHYCRQQIAIINSRCEFLYEKSHFFENSFLVQEGLIEPERFAPMFGMYGLAEAVNLLCENAGLTARYGKNDTANELGYRISAQLADFVENTPVKYGWKQRALLHAQSGISSDIGTTPGARLPYGDEPDPITHLQTVAPHHAFYHAGISDILTLDETIKRNPQALVQLCLGAFKAGMREFTANVSGNDLVRVTGYMVRLSDLAKFRAEGSRTNTTWLGEEAARNTRILERQPRVVSHEQQMRFSQ
;
A
#
# COMPACT_ATOMS: atom_id res chain seq x y z
N ARG A 1 4.86 -18.58 -21.54
CA ARG A 1 3.45 -18.96 -21.84
C ARG A 1 2.56 -18.83 -20.61
N PHE A 2 2.96 -19.39 -19.46
CA PHE A 2 2.22 -19.27 -18.19
C PHE A 2 1.92 -17.82 -17.77
N TRP A 3 2.92 -16.93 -17.70
CA TRP A 3 2.72 -15.53 -17.27
C TRP A 3 1.64 -14.80 -18.08
N ARG A 4 1.70 -14.95 -19.41
CA ARG A 4 0.72 -14.39 -20.35
C ARG A 4 -0.68 -15.02 -20.22
N TYR A 5 -0.75 -16.29 -19.82
CA TYR A 5 -2.03 -16.98 -19.63
C TYR A 5 -2.78 -16.41 -18.42
N LEU A 6 -2.07 -16.06 -17.34
CA LEU A 6 -2.66 -15.45 -16.15
C LEU A 6 -3.43 -14.17 -16.50
N ASP A 7 -2.79 -13.20 -17.17
CA ASP A 7 -3.44 -11.94 -17.59
C ASP A 7 -4.68 -12.15 -18.50
N ARG A 8 -4.64 -13.19 -19.34
CA ARG A 8 -5.73 -13.49 -20.28
C ARG A 8 -6.92 -14.14 -19.61
N THR A 9 -6.70 -15.00 -18.63
CA THR A 9 -7.75 -15.82 -18.01
C THR A 9 -8.23 -15.32 -16.66
N LEU A 10 -7.42 -14.52 -15.97
CA LEU A 10 -7.70 -13.95 -14.66
C LEU A 10 -7.55 -12.41 -14.74
N PRO A 11 -8.48 -11.70 -15.41
CA PRO A 11 -8.41 -10.25 -15.62
C PRO A 11 -8.83 -9.48 -14.36
N ASP A 12 -8.28 -9.86 -13.21
CA ASP A 12 -8.52 -9.21 -11.93
C ASP A 12 -7.32 -8.34 -11.53
N ALA A 13 -7.60 -7.04 -11.35
CA ALA A 13 -6.73 -6.01 -10.77
C ALA A 13 -5.94 -6.45 -9.55
N PHE A 14 -6.46 -7.41 -8.79
CA PHE A 14 -5.95 -7.81 -7.50
C PHE A 14 -5.35 -9.21 -7.49
N MET A 15 -5.24 -9.88 -8.64
CA MET A 15 -4.41 -11.08 -8.75
C MET A 15 -2.96 -10.69 -8.46
N HIS A 16 -2.32 -11.38 -7.52
CA HIS A 16 -1.02 -10.99 -7.00
C HIS A 16 -0.09 -12.19 -6.91
N ALA A 17 1.16 -12.04 -7.36
CA ALA A 17 2.22 -13.03 -7.25
C ALA A 17 3.36 -12.55 -6.36
N ASN A 18 3.96 -13.44 -5.58
CA ASN A 18 5.12 -13.16 -4.74
C ASN A 18 6.32 -13.95 -5.28
N ILE A 19 7.48 -13.29 -5.35
CA ILE A 19 8.76 -13.89 -5.77
C ILE A 19 9.87 -13.49 -4.80
N GLY A 20 11.02 -14.13 -4.89
CA GLY A 20 12.12 -13.96 -3.91
C GLY A 20 11.85 -14.70 -2.60
N PRO A 21 12.69 -14.50 -1.57
CA PRO A 21 13.90 -13.66 -1.57
C PRO A 21 15.12 -14.32 -2.23
N ALA A 22 15.08 -15.64 -2.46
CA ALA A 22 16.18 -16.39 -3.03
C ALA A 22 16.31 -16.18 -4.54
N ASP A 23 17.56 -16.13 -5.00
CA ASP A 23 17.85 -16.15 -6.43
C ASP A 23 17.58 -17.53 -7.03
N THR A 24 16.61 -17.59 -7.92
CA THR A 24 16.19 -18.82 -8.58
C THR A 24 15.95 -18.56 -10.07
N PRO A 25 16.13 -19.57 -10.92
CA PRO A 25 15.79 -19.46 -12.34
C PRO A 25 14.34 -19.00 -12.58
N VAL A 26 13.42 -19.39 -11.70
CA VAL A 26 12.00 -18.99 -11.75
C VAL A 26 11.84 -17.50 -11.45
N THR A 27 12.48 -16.99 -10.40
CA THR A 27 12.42 -15.57 -10.02
C THR A 27 12.93 -14.69 -11.17
N ARG A 28 14.10 -15.00 -11.73
CA ARG A 28 14.65 -14.24 -12.87
C ARG A 28 13.81 -14.39 -14.14
N ALA A 29 13.24 -15.57 -14.39
CA ALA A 29 12.35 -15.77 -15.54
C ALA A 29 11.05 -14.96 -15.42
N ILE A 30 10.49 -14.83 -14.22
CA ILE A 30 9.31 -14.00 -13.97
C ILE A 30 9.65 -12.53 -14.19
N LEU A 31 10.76 -12.03 -13.63
CA LEU A 31 11.21 -10.64 -13.84
C LEU A 31 11.36 -10.33 -15.34
N ARG A 32 12.08 -11.17 -16.09
CA ARG A 32 12.22 -10.99 -17.55
C ARG A 32 10.88 -10.96 -18.27
N ALA A 33 9.99 -11.90 -17.95
CA ALA A 33 8.66 -11.95 -18.56
C ALA A 33 7.80 -10.73 -18.21
N ASP A 34 7.95 -10.19 -17.00
CA ASP A 34 7.20 -9.03 -16.53
C ASP A 34 7.66 -7.73 -17.22
N ALA A 35 8.97 -7.52 -17.36
CA ALA A 35 9.55 -6.44 -18.16
C ALA A 35 9.17 -6.53 -19.64
N GLU A 36 9.22 -7.73 -20.24
CA GLU A 36 8.90 -7.92 -21.66
C GLU A 36 7.41 -7.69 -21.94
N LEU A 37 6.53 -8.28 -21.13
CA LEU A 37 5.09 -8.28 -21.41
C LEU A 37 4.37 -7.01 -20.91
N LYS A 38 4.89 -6.35 -19.87
CA LYS A 38 4.30 -5.14 -19.26
C LYS A 38 2.80 -5.28 -19.02
N GLN A 39 2.40 -6.46 -18.55
CA GLN A 39 1.00 -6.81 -18.35
C GLN A 39 0.49 -6.26 -17.01
N VAL A 40 -0.82 -6.00 -16.94
CA VAL A 40 -1.42 -5.38 -15.77
C VAL A 40 -1.57 -6.39 -14.63
N ALA A 41 -1.92 -7.63 -14.95
CA ALA A 41 -2.08 -8.71 -13.99
C ALA A 41 -1.09 -9.87 -14.29
N PRO A 42 -0.52 -10.53 -13.27
CA PRO A 42 -0.70 -10.23 -11.86
C PRO A 42 0.07 -8.97 -11.44
N ASN A 43 -0.36 -8.37 -10.33
CA ASN A 43 0.53 -7.58 -9.50
C ASN A 43 1.69 -8.47 -9.03
N LEU A 44 2.85 -7.86 -8.83
CA LEU A 44 4.06 -8.58 -8.45
C LEU A 44 4.69 -7.90 -7.25
N THR A 45 5.04 -8.70 -6.25
CA THR A 45 5.88 -8.29 -5.13
C THR A 45 7.11 -9.17 -5.06
N PHE A 46 8.28 -8.54 -4.93
CA PHE A 46 9.52 -9.20 -4.59
C PHE A 46 9.74 -9.07 -3.08
N ILE A 47 9.80 -10.20 -2.38
CA ILE A 47 10.16 -10.25 -0.96
C ILE A 47 11.68 -10.13 -0.89
N TYR A 48 12.19 -9.07 -0.28
CA TYR A 48 13.61 -8.82 -0.08
C TYR A 48 14.06 -9.30 1.30
N ASP A 49 15.18 -10.01 1.36
CA ASP A 49 15.88 -10.35 2.61
C ASP A 49 17.38 -10.13 2.38
N ALA A 50 17.99 -9.24 3.17
CA ALA A 50 19.39 -8.86 3.00
C ALA A 50 20.38 -10.02 3.18
N GLU A 51 19.99 -11.08 3.89
CA GLU A 51 20.83 -12.27 4.10
C GLU A 51 20.71 -13.29 2.95
N ILE A 52 19.66 -13.18 2.12
CA ILE A 52 19.31 -14.19 1.11
C ILE A 52 19.39 -13.62 -0.31
N THR A 53 18.98 -12.37 -0.51
CA THR A 53 18.91 -11.73 -1.83
C THR A 53 20.29 -11.19 -2.23
N PRO A 54 20.92 -11.71 -3.30
CA PRO A 54 22.17 -11.15 -3.79
C PRO A 54 21.95 -9.79 -4.46
N ASP A 55 22.97 -8.93 -4.41
CA ASP A 55 22.91 -7.55 -4.91
C ASP A 55 22.52 -7.46 -6.39
N ASP A 56 22.98 -8.41 -7.21
CA ASP A 56 22.71 -8.45 -8.64
C ASP A 56 21.25 -8.80 -8.95
N LEU A 57 20.60 -9.62 -8.11
CA LEU A 57 19.16 -9.88 -8.18
C LEU A 57 18.37 -8.63 -7.80
N LEU A 58 18.74 -7.94 -6.71
CA LEU A 58 18.07 -6.70 -6.33
C LEU A 58 18.21 -5.62 -7.43
N LEU A 59 19.37 -5.56 -8.08
CA LEU A 59 19.58 -4.71 -9.24
C LEU A 59 18.69 -5.10 -10.44
N GLU A 60 18.48 -6.41 -10.70
CA GLU A 60 17.53 -6.88 -11.72
C GLU A 60 16.09 -6.48 -11.38
N VAL A 61 15.69 -6.58 -10.11
CA VAL A 61 14.39 -6.11 -9.61
C VAL A 61 14.24 -4.60 -9.85
N ALA A 62 15.26 -3.80 -9.54
CA ALA A 62 15.24 -2.36 -9.79
C ALA A 62 15.15 -2.03 -11.29
N LYS A 63 15.87 -2.75 -12.15
CA LYS A 63 15.76 -2.62 -13.61
C LYS A 63 14.34 -2.92 -14.10
N ASN A 64 13.70 -3.95 -13.54
CA ASN A 64 12.31 -4.29 -13.86
C ASN A 64 11.36 -3.14 -13.48
N ILE A 65 11.55 -2.52 -12.31
CA ILE A 65 10.76 -1.34 -11.90
C ILE A 65 10.98 -0.17 -12.86
N CYS A 66 12.23 0.08 -13.26
CA CYS A 66 12.52 1.10 -14.27
C CYS A 66 11.77 0.85 -15.58
N GLU A 67 11.64 -0.41 -16.01
CA GLU A 67 11.03 -0.80 -17.28
C GLU A 67 9.50 -0.84 -17.27
N CYS A 68 8.89 -1.26 -16.14
CA CYS A 68 7.45 -1.52 -16.07
C CYS A 68 6.76 -1.16 -14.74
N SER A 69 7.42 -0.42 -13.84
CA SER A 69 6.87 0.02 -12.55
C SER A 69 6.46 -1.15 -11.61
N LYS A 70 7.06 -2.32 -11.82
CA LYS A 70 6.89 -3.55 -11.02
C LYS A 70 8.25 -4.19 -10.75
N PRO A 71 8.42 -4.95 -9.66
CA PRO A 71 7.43 -5.26 -8.62
C PRO A 71 7.36 -4.20 -7.50
N HIS A 72 6.42 -4.38 -6.55
CA HIS A 72 6.64 -3.88 -5.19
C HIS A 72 7.84 -4.59 -4.57
N ILE A 73 8.55 -3.95 -3.65
CA ILE A 73 9.60 -4.61 -2.87
C ILE A 73 9.15 -4.63 -1.41
N SER A 74 8.92 -5.83 -0.89
CA SER A 74 8.50 -6.06 0.50
C SER A 74 9.72 -6.38 1.36
N ASN A 75 9.80 -5.77 2.54
CA ASN A 75 10.87 -6.02 3.50
C ASN A 75 10.57 -7.32 4.28
N GLY A 76 11.13 -8.42 3.80
CA GLY A 76 10.93 -9.77 4.35
C GLY A 76 11.21 -9.84 5.86
N PRO A 77 12.40 -9.45 6.34
CA PRO A 77 12.75 -9.48 7.75
C PRO A 77 11.80 -8.70 8.67
N VAL A 78 11.14 -7.64 8.19
CA VAL A 78 10.14 -6.90 8.98
C VAL A 78 8.84 -7.70 9.07
N ASN A 79 8.38 -8.27 7.96
CA ASN A 79 7.17 -9.09 7.94
C ASN A 79 7.35 -10.42 8.68
N ASP A 80 8.54 -11.04 8.61
CA ASP A 80 8.92 -12.25 9.35
C ASP A 80 8.88 -12.09 10.88
N LYS A 81 8.92 -10.85 11.40
CA LYS A 81 8.75 -10.58 12.83
C LYS A 81 7.29 -10.53 13.26
N ILE A 82 6.41 -10.19 12.33
CA ILE A 82 4.98 -10.06 12.56
C ILE A 82 4.34 -11.43 12.35
N PHE A 83 4.59 -12.00 11.18
CA PHE A 83 4.14 -13.30 10.71
C PHE A 83 5.21 -14.36 10.94
N THR A 84 4.89 -15.63 10.68
CA THR A 84 5.91 -16.68 10.69
C THR A 84 6.68 -16.65 9.37
N LYS A 85 8.02 -16.70 9.41
CA LYS A 85 8.88 -16.69 8.21
C LYS A 85 8.41 -17.71 7.17
N GLY A 86 8.20 -17.25 5.94
CA GLY A 86 7.70 -18.09 4.84
C GLY A 86 6.23 -18.50 4.90
N HIS A 87 5.46 -18.02 5.90
CA HIS A 87 4.05 -18.36 6.10
C HIS A 87 3.14 -17.12 6.01
N TYR A 88 3.48 -16.17 5.16
CA TYR A 88 2.64 -15.05 4.79
C TYR A 88 2.80 -14.75 3.29
N GLY A 89 1.88 -13.96 2.75
CA GLY A 89 1.98 -13.43 1.40
C GLY A 89 1.50 -11.98 1.32
N ILE A 90 2.01 -11.28 0.32
CA ILE A 90 1.50 -9.99 -0.11
C ILE A 90 0.42 -10.24 -1.17
N VAL A 91 -0.81 -9.79 -0.90
CA VAL A 91 -1.96 -10.09 -1.75
C VAL A 91 -2.76 -8.84 -2.10
N SER A 92 -3.57 -8.94 -3.16
CA SER A 92 -4.38 -7.83 -3.65
C SER A 92 -3.54 -6.59 -3.97
N CYS A 93 -3.68 -5.52 -3.19
CA CYS A 93 -2.88 -4.32 -3.32
C CYS A 93 -1.47 -4.47 -2.75
N TYR A 94 -1.37 -4.55 -1.43
CA TYR A 94 -0.13 -4.72 -0.66
C TYR A 94 -0.43 -5.32 0.72
N ASN A 95 -1.52 -6.10 0.81
CA ASN A 95 -1.96 -6.67 2.08
C ASN A 95 -1.01 -7.79 2.49
N SER A 96 -0.36 -7.67 3.64
CA SER A 96 0.42 -8.74 4.25
C SER A 96 -0.50 -9.61 5.11
N LEU A 97 -0.69 -10.88 4.73
CA LEU A 97 -1.62 -11.79 5.40
C LEU A 97 -1.02 -13.20 5.54
N PRO A 98 -1.44 -13.98 6.56
CA PRO A 98 -0.96 -15.36 6.73
C PRO A 98 -1.28 -16.25 5.52
N LEU A 99 -0.33 -17.13 5.16
CA LEU A 99 -0.50 -18.11 4.08
C LEU A 99 -1.53 -19.18 4.48
N GLY A 100 -2.43 -19.53 3.55
CA GLY A 100 -3.61 -20.36 3.86
C GLY A 100 -4.68 -19.61 4.66
N GLY A 101 -4.50 -18.31 4.91
CA GLY A 101 -5.47 -17.43 5.54
C GLY A 101 -6.04 -16.42 4.56
N GLY A 102 -6.39 -15.24 5.10
CA GLY A 102 -6.90 -14.13 4.31
C GLY A 102 -7.48 -13.01 5.15
N GLY A 103 -7.98 -11.97 4.48
CA GLY A 103 -8.73 -10.89 5.13
C GLY A 103 -10.18 -11.32 5.32
N SER A 104 -10.62 -11.60 6.55
CA SER A 104 -12.03 -11.97 6.82
C SER A 104 -12.98 -10.80 6.55
N THR A 105 -12.51 -9.57 6.77
CA THR A 105 -13.18 -8.34 6.36
C THR A 105 -12.18 -7.19 6.31
N LEU A 106 -12.53 -6.13 5.60
CA LEU A 106 -11.86 -4.83 5.67
C LEU A 106 -12.94 -3.77 5.90
N VAL A 107 -12.83 -3.08 7.03
CA VAL A 107 -13.63 -1.88 7.33
C VAL A 107 -12.67 -0.72 7.39
N ARG A 108 -13.06 0.46 6.90
CA ARG A 108 -12.17 1.62 6.81
C ARG A 108 -12.70 2.80 7.60
N LEU A 109 -11.84 3.41 8.39
CA LEU A 109 -12.09 4.68 9.05
C LEU A 109 -11.70 5.84 8.15
N ASN A 110 -12.61 6.78 7.94
CA ASN A 110 -12.32 8.06 7.30
C ASN A 110 -11.82 9.05 8.36
N LEU A 111 -10.51 9.27 8.44
CA LEU A 111 -9.94 10.15 9.47
C LEU A 111 -10.29 11.62 9.26
N LYS A 112 -10.45 12.07 8.02
CA LYS A 112 -10.93 13.42 7.72
C LYS A 112 -12.29 13.66 8.37
N ALA A 113 -13.22 12.72 8.19
CA ALA A 113 -14.56 12.79 8.77
C ALA A 113 -14.54 12.78 10.31
N VAL A 114 -13.59 12.06 10.93
CA VAL A 114 -13.39 12.08 12.38
C VAL A 114 -12.88 13.45 12.83
N ALA A 115 -11.91 14.03 12.11
CA ALA A 115 -11.37 15.36 12.39
C ALA A 115 -12.43 16.47 12.26
N GLU A 116 -13.27 16.44 11.21
CA GLU A 116 -14.39 17.37 11.01
C GLU A 116 -15.41 17.37 12.17
N ARG A 117 -15.51 16.25 12.89
CA ARG A 117 -16.41 16.07 14.05
C ARG A 117 -15.75 16.38 15.39
N SER A 118 -14.47 16.76 15.36
CA SER A 118 -13.69 17.06 16.56
C SER A 118 -13.60 18.57 16.76
N THR A 119 -13.73 19.03 18.00
CA THR A 119 -13.68 20.47 18.32
C THR A 119 -12.27 20.97 18.57
N SER A 120 -11.32 20.06 18.82
CA SER A 120 -9.91 20.35 19.07
C SER A 120 -9.06 19.10 18.86
N VAL A 121 -7.74 19.25 18.87
CA VAL A 121 -6.78 18.13 18.87
C VAL A 121 -7.02 17.20 20.07
N ASP A 122 -7.27 17.76 21.25
CA ASP A 122 -7.50 16.96 22.46
C ASP A 122 -8.84 16.21 22.39
N ASP A 123 -9.89 16.83 21.86
CA ASP A 123 -11.18 16.19 21.65
C ASP A 123 -11.10 15.05 20.62
N PHE A 124 -10.32 15.25 19.55
CA PHE A 124 -10.04 14.21 18.56
C PHE A 124 -9.45 12.97 19.21
N PHE A 125 -8.38 13.12 20.00
CA PHE A 125 -7.67 11.99 20.57
C PHE A 125 -8.36 11.37 21.79
N SER A 126 -8.99 12.18 22.66
CA SER A 126 -9.57 11.68 23.91
C SER A 126 -10.98 11.13 23.75
N ARG A 127 -11.73 11.59 22.73
CA ARG A 127 -13.15 11.24 22.57
C ARG A 127 -13.50 10.75 21.17
N THR A 128 -13.27 11.55 20.14
CA THR A 128 -13.88 11.35 18.82
C THR A 128 -13.26 10.17 18.07
N LEU A 129 -11.92 10.09 17.99
CA LEU A 129 -11.22 8.96 17.38
C LEU A 129 -11.51 7.64 18.12
N PRO A 130 -11.35 7.54 19.46
CA PRO A 130 -11.70 6.31 20.19
C PRO A 130 -13.15 5.86 20.00
N HIS A 131 -14.10 6.79 19.92
CA HIS A 131 -15.50 6.46 19.65
C HIS A 131 -15.65 5.73 18.32
N TYR A 132 -15.12 6.28 17.22
CA TYR A 132 -15.24 5.66 15.91
C TYR A 132 -14.42 4.37 15.76
N CYS A 133 -13.30 4.25 16.47
CA CYS A 133 -12.56 2.99 16.54
C CYS A 133 -13.42 1.86 17.14
N ARG A 134 -14.19 2.14 18.20
CA ARG A 134 -15.14 1.15 18.78
C ARG A 134 -16.27 0.79 17.80
N GLN A 135 -16.79 1.75 17.05
CA GLN A 135 -17.81 1.48 16.02
C GLN A 135 -17.27 0.57 14.92
N GLN A 136 -16.03 0.79 14.49
CA GLN A 136 -15.39 -0.05 13.48
C GLN A 136 -15.17 -1.48 13.98
N ILE A 137 -14.77 -1.66 15.25
CA ILE A 137 -14.68 -3.00 15.86
C ILE A 137 -16.04 -3.69 15.92
N ALA A 138 -17.11 -2.97 16.27
CA ALA A 138 -18.46 -3.54 16.27
C ALA A 138 -18.86 -4.06 14.87
N ILE A 139 -18.54 -3.31 13.81
CA ILE A 139 -18.78 -3.75 12.42
C ILE A 139 -17.90 -4.96 12.07
N ILE A 140 -16.61 -4.94 12.44
CA ILE A 140 -15.69 -6.06 12.21
C ILE A 140 -16.23 -7.33 12.86
N ASN A 141 -16.61 -7.27 14.15
CA ASN A 141 -17.15 -8.40 14.89
C ASN A 141 -18.44 -8.91 14.23
N SER A 142 -19.37 -8.03 13.89
CA SER A 142 -20.63 -8.43 13.26
C SER A 142 -20.41 -9.13 11.91
N ARG A 143 -19.51 -8.63 11.06
CA ARG A 143 -19.18 -9.24 9.77
C ARG A 143 -18.47 -10.59 9.95
N CYS A 144 -17.56 -10.69 10.92
CA CYS A 144 -16.87 -11.95 11.18
C CYS A 144 -17.83 -12.98 11.79
N GLU A 145 -18.65 -12.64 12.78
CA GLU A 145 -19.67 -13.55 13.32
C GLU A 145 -20.58 -14.08 12.20
N PHE A 146 -21.01 -13.22 11.27
CA PHE A 146 -21.77 -13.69 10.12
C PHE A 146 -20.99 -14.68 9.26
N LEU A 147 -19.73 -14.35 8.91
CA LEU A 147 -18.89 -15.20 8.07
C LEU A 147 -18.55 -16.56 8.72
N TYR A 148 -18.33 -16.60 10.03
CA TYR A 148 -17.90 -17.80 10.72
C TYR A 148 -19.07 -18.64 11.24
N GLU A 149 -20.18 -18.03 11.65
CA GLU A 149 -21.27 -18.73 12.35
C GLU A 149 -22.56 -18.84 11.54
N LYS A 150 -22.83 -17.92 10.60
CA LYS A 150 -24.13 -17.82 9.93
C LYS A 150 -24.10 -18.16 8.44
N SER A 151 -23.01 -17.82 7.75
CA SER A 151 -22.84 -18.20 6.34
C SER A 151 -22.43 -19.67 6.18
N HIS A 152 -21.93 -20.27 7.26
CA HIS A 152 -21.33 -21.61 7.28
C HIS A 152 -20.23 -21.80 6.20
N PHE A 153 -19.56 -20.71 5.80
CA PHE A 153 -18.55 -20.74 4.75
C PHE A 153 -17.40 -21.68 5.13
N PHE A 154 -16.80 -21.48 6.30
CA PHE A 154 -15.66 -22.30 6.73
C PHE A 154 -16.05 -23.74 7.06
N GLU A 155 -17.28 -23.98 7.51
CA GLU A 155 -17.80 -25.32 7.82
C GLU A 155 -17.99 -26.18 6.55
N ASN A 156 -18.49 -25.56 5.46
CA ASN A 156 -18.88 -26.28 4.25
C ASN A 156 -17.95 -26.07 3.05
N SER A 157 -16.89 -25.27 3.19
CA SER A 157 -15.99 -24.98 2.08
C SER A 157 -15.05 -26.16 1.80
N PHE A 158 -15.05 -26.64 0.55
CA PHE A 158 -14.07 -27.63 0.09
C PHE A 158 -12.63 -27.13 0.27
N LEU A 159 -12.40 -25.80 0.24
CA LEU A 159 -11.07 -25.22 0.47
C LEU A 159 -10.56 -25.52 1.88
N VAL A 160 -11.46 -25.60 2.87
CA VAL A 160 -11.11 -25.99 4.24
C VAL A 160 -10.92 -27.51 4.32
N GLN A 161 -11.84 -28.28 3.72
CA GLN A 161 -11.79 -29.74 3.74
C GLN A 161 -10.52 -30.30 3.06
N GLU A 162 -10.05 -29.65 2.01
CA GLU A 162 -8.81 -30.00 1.30
C GLU A 162 -7.55 -29.36 1.90
N GLY A 163 -7.67 -28.57 2.97
CA GLY A 163 -6.54 -27.93 3.64
C GLY A 163 -5.87 -26.81 2.84
N LEU A 164 -6.58 -26.21 1.87
CA LEU A 164 -6.10 -25.06 1.10
C LEU A 164 -6.18 -23.76 1.92
N ILE A 165 -7.16 -23.67 2.81
CA ILE A 165 -7.31 -22.56 3.76
C ILE A 165 -7.58 -23.06 5.18
N GLU A 166 -7.12 -22.31 6.17
CA GLU A 166 -7.31 -22.55 7.60
C GLU A 166 -8.05 -21.34 8.22
N PRO A 167 -9.26 -21.51 8.78
CA PRO A 167 -10.04 -20.40 9.34
C PRO A 167 -9.28 -19.57 10.38
N GLU A 168 -8.44 -20.21 11.19
CA GLU A 168 -7.65 -19.58 12.25
C GLU A 168 -6.55 -18.65 11.72
N ARG A 169 -6.24 -18.74 10.41
CA ARG A 169 -5.26 -17.89 9.72
C ARG A 169 -5.88 -16.65 9.09
N PHE A 170 -7.20 -16.48 9.16
CA PHE A 170 -7.85 -15.27 8.68
C PHE A 170 -7.77 -14.15 9.70
N ALA A 171 -7.51 -12.93 9.24
CA ALA A 171 -7.43 -11.75 10.09
C ALA A 171 -8.36 -10.65 9.56
N PRO A 172 -9.23 -10.06 10.39
CA PRO A 172 -9.95 -8.86 10.00
C PRO A 172 -8.96 -7.69 9.92
N MET A 173 -9.10 -6.87 8.90
CA MET A 173 -8.27 -5.68 8.71
C MET A 173 -9.00 -4.44 9.24
N PHE A 174 -8.36 -3.75 10.18
CA PHE A 174 -8.76 -2.45 10.68
C PHE A 174 -8.15 -1.38 9.77
N GLY A 175 -8.91 -0.94 8.78
CA GLY A 175 -8.46 0.03 7.77
C GLY A 175 -8.61 1.49 8.20
N MET A 176 -7.76 2.37 7.68
CA MET A 176 -7.91 3.82 7.73
C MET A 176 -7.51 4.49 6.41
N TYR A 177 -7.99 5.71 6.19
CA TYR A 177 -7.57 6.60 5.10
C TYR A 177 -7.82 8.08 5.45
N GLY A 178 -7.27 9.00 4.66
CA GLY A 178 -7.46 10.44 4.84
C GLY A 178 -6.65 11.03 5.99
N LEU A 179 -5.46 10.49 6.27
CA LEU A 179 -4.59 10.98 7.36
C LEU A 179 -4.16 12.43 7.11
N ALA A 180 -3.73 12.74 5.90
CA ALA A 180 -3.23 14.07 5.54
C ALA A 180 -4.29 15.15 5.79
N GLU A 181 -5.53 14.88 5.39
CA GLU A 181 -6.65 15.80 5.60
C GLU A 181 -7.03 15.92 7.07
N ALA A 182 -7.00 14.82 7.82
CA ALA A 182 -7.24 14.86 9.26
C ALA A 182 -6.21 15.74 9.99
N VAL A 183 -4.92 15.54 9.71
CA VAL A 183 -3.83 16.35 10.27
C VAL A 183 -4.01 17.83 9.92
N ASN A 184 -4.25 18.14 8.64
CA ASN A 184 -4.38 19.51 8.18
C ASN A 184 -5.56 20.23 8.85
N LEU A 185 -6.73 19.57 8.97
CA LEU A 185 -7.91 20.12 9.65
C LEU A 185 -7.66 20.35 11.14
N LEU A 186 -6.97 19.41 11.81
CA LEU A 186 -6.64 19.54 13.22
C LEU A 186 -5.64 20.68 13.48
N CYS A 187 -4.66 20.87 12.60
CA CYS A 187 -3.77 22.03 12.64
C CYS A 187 -4.55 23.34 12.47
N GLU A 188 -5.46 23.41 11.49
CA GLU A 188 -6.30 24.60 11.26
C GLU A 188 -7.18 24.93 12.47
N ASN A 189 -7.82 23.93 13.06
CA ASN A 189 -8.64 24.09 14.26
C ASN A 189 -7.81 24.57 15.48
N ALA A 190 -6.51 24.29 15.48
CA ALA A 190 -5.57 24.80 16.49
C ALA A 190 -4.97 26.18 16.13
N GLY A 191 -5.40 26.80 15.03
CA GLY A 191 -4.87 28.08 14.55
C GLY A 191 -3.48 27.99 13.91
N LEU A 192 -3.03 26.79 13.53
CA LEU A 192 -1.73 26.55 12.92
C LEU A 192 -1.85 26.50 11.39
N THR A 193 -0.92 27.13 10.68
CA THR A 193 -0.79 27.03 9.21
C THR A 193 0.05 25.82 8.76
N ALA A 194 0.34 24.90 9.68
CA ALA A 194 1.13 23.70 9.43
C ALA A 194 0.38 22.70 8.52
N ARG A 195 1.15 21.96 7.70
CA ARG A 195 0.63 20.98 6.75
C ARG A 195 1.42 19.68 6.81
N TYR A 196 0.71 18.56 6.80
CA TYR A 196 1.32 17.24 6.69
C TYR A 196 2.16 17.14 5.43
N GLY A 197 3.38 16.59 5.54
CA GLY A 197 4.35 16.53 4.45
C GLY A 197 5.25 17.75 4.30
N LYS A 198 4.94 18.86 4.97
CA LYS A 198 5.65 20.14 4.81
C LYS A 198 6.08 20.79 6.12
N ASN A 199 5.68 20.22 7.26
CA ASN A 199 5.97 20.78 8.58
C ASN A 199 6.09 19.67 9.63
N ASP A 200 7.15 19.74 10.43
CA ASP A 200 7.46 18.71 11.44
C ASP A 200 6.36 18.55 12.49
N THR A 201 5.78 19.66 12.98
CA THR A 201 4.67 19.60 13.95
C THR A 201 3.44 18.89 13.38
N ALA A 202 3.13 19.11 12.10
CA ALA A 202 2.04 18.40 11.42
C ALA A 202 2.39 16.91 11.20
N ASN A 203 3.64 16.60 10.86
CA ASN A 203 4.10 15.22 10.70
C ASN A 203 4.02 14.45 12.02
N GLU A 204 4.48 15.03 13.13
CA GLU A 204 4.36 14.47 14.47
C GLU A 204 2.90 14.21 14.87
N LEU A 205 1.98 15.13 14.51
CA LEU A 205 0.56 14.91 14.71
C LEU A 205 0.06 13.67 13.94
N GLY A 206 0.50 13.50 12.68
CA GLY A 206 0.20 12.31 11.89
C GLY A 206 0.75 11.02 12.51
N TYR A 207 1.98 11.05 13.02
CA TYR A 207 2.60 9.91 13.70
C TYR A 207 1.82 9.53 14.96
N ARG A 208 1.41 10.52 15.76
CA ARG A 208 0.56 10.32 16.94
C ARG A 208 -0.77 9.65 16.61
N ILE A 209 -1.42 10.01 15.49
CA ILE A 209 -2.65 9.34 15.03
C ILE A 209 -2.38 7.86 14.73
N SER A 210 -1.29 7.56 14.02
CA SER A 210 -0.95 6.17 13.68
C SER A 210 -0.62 5.33 14.91
N ALA A 211 0.13 5.91 15.86
CA ALA A 211 0.44 5.26 17.13
C ALA A 211 -0.83 4.96 17.94
N GLN A 212 -1.74 5.92 18.09
CA GLN A 212 -2.98 5.70 18.84
C GLN A 212 -3.90 4.66 18.19
N LEU A 213 -3.96 4.63 16.85
CA LEU A 213 -4.68 3.58 16.13
C LEU A 213 -4.07 2.20 16.37
N ALA A 214 -2.74 2.09 16.34
CA ALA A 214 -2.03 0.85 16.62
C ALA A 214 -2.27 0.38 18.06
N ASP A 215 -2.12 1.28 19.03
CA ASP A 215 -2.37 0.99 20.44
C ASP A 215 -3.81 0.53 20.67
N PHE A 216 -4.79 1.18 20.04
CA PHE A 216 -6.18 0.77 20.14
C PHE A 216 -6.41 -0.65 19.59
N VAL A 217 -5.89 -0.93 18.38
CA VAL A 217 -6.06 -2.24 17.72
C VAL A 217 -5.36 -3.35 18.49
N GLU A 218 -4.14 -3.11 18.97
CA GLU A 218 -3.34 -4.04 19.78
C GLU A 218 -4.04 -4.43 21.07
N ASN A 219 -4.74 -3.48 21.71
CA ASN A 219 -5.43 -3.67 22.99
C ASN A 219 -6.92 -4.05 22.84
N THR A 220 -7.42 -4.24 21.62
CA THR A 220 -8.82 -4.62 21.37
C THR A 220 -8.90 -5.98 20.68
N PRO A 221 -8.92 -7.09 21.44
CA PRO A 221 -9.01 -8.42 20.86
C PRO A 221 -10.34 -8.62 20.12
N VAL A 222 -10.30 -9.45 19.08
CA VAL A 222 -11.47 -9.87 18.30
C VAL A 222 -11.62 -11.39 18.38
N LYS A 223 -12.87 -11.87 18.38
CA LYS A 223 -13.17 -13.31 18.49
C LYS A 223 -12.60 -14.11 17.30
N TYR A 224 -12.76 -13.57 16.10
CA TYR A 224 -12.41 -14.22 14.83
C TYR A 224 -11.31 -13.45 14.11
N GLY A 225 -10.08 -13.65 14.57
CA GLY A 225 -8.89 -13.11 13.94
C GLY A 225 -7.67 -13.95 14.29
N TRP A 226 -6.72 -14.02 13.37
CA TRP A 226 -5.44 -14.64 13.61
C TRP A 226 -4.77 -14.02 14.85
N LYS A 227 -4.37 -14.87 15.80
CA LYS A 227 -3.90 -14.47 17.14
C LYS A 227 -4.91 -13.60 17.91
N GLN A 228 -6.20 -13.78 17.68
CA GLN A 228 -7.32 -13.03 18.28
C GLN A 228 -7.26 -11.52 18.05
N ARG A 229 -6.69 -11.10 16.91
CA ARG A 229 -6.44 -9.69 16.62
C ARG A 229 -6.97 -9.28 15.25
N ALA A 230 -7.44 -8.05 15.19
CA ALA A 230 -7.52 -7.32 13.93
C ALA A 230 -6.12 -6.79 13.58
N LEU A 231 -5.84 -6.61 12.29
CA LEU A 231 -4.56 -6.06 11.83
C LEU A 231 -4.78 -4.65 11.27
N LEU A 232 -4.00 -3.69 11.77
CA LEU A 232 -4.08 -2.30 11.32
C LEU A 232 -3.56 -2.17 9.88
N HIS A 233 -4.31 -1.46 9.04
CA HIS A 233 -4.06 -1.34 7.60
C HIS A 233 -4.24 0.10 7.08
N ALA A 234 -3.24 0.66 6.40
CA ALA A 234 -3.35 1.96 5.73
C ALA A 234 -3.88 1.74 4.31
N GLN A 235 -5.15 2.07 4.10
CA GLN A 235 -5.89 1.55 2.97
C GLN A 235 -5.63 2.32 1.66
N SER A 236 -5.58 1.54 0.58
CA SER A 236 -5.36 2.03 -0.77
C SER A 236 -6.57 2.78 -1.29
N GLY A 237 -6.41 4.02 -1.74
CA GLY A 237 -7.54 4.86 -2.14
C GLY A 237 -8.42 4.18 -3.18
N ILE A 238 -9.72 4.32 -3.01
CA ILE A 238 -10.72 3.90 -4.00
C ILE A 238 -11.36 5.14 -4.63
N SER A 239 -12.00 4.96 -5.79
CA SER A 239 -12.58 6.05 -6.58
C SER A 239 -13.65 6.88 -5.86
N SER A 240 -14.25 6.36 -4.78
CA SER A 240 -15.23 7.08 -3.96
C SER A 240 -14.60 7.93 -2.84
N ASP A 241 -13.28 7.89 -2.65
CA ASP A 241 -12.54 8.64 -1.63
C ASP A 241 -12.27 10.10 -2.03
N ILE A 242 -13.32 10.80 -2.50
CA ILE A 242 -13.22 12.16 -3.05
C ILE A 242 -12.73 13.13 -1.97
N GLY A 243 -11.71 13.92 -2.33
CA GLY A 243 -11.15 14.95 -1.43
C GLY A 243 -10.42 14.38 -0.22
N THR A 244 -9.88 13.17 -0.34
CA THR A 244 -9.00 12.54 0.65
C THR A 244 -7.78 11.90 0.00
N THR A 245 -6.70 11.80 0.77
CA THR A 245 -5.47 11.12 0.38
C THR A 245 -5.47 9.68 0.91
N PRO A 246 -5.03 8.68 0.12
CA PRO A 246 -4.98 7.30 0.56
C PRO A 246 -4.14 7.07 1.81
N GLY A 247 -4.65 6.26 2.74
CA GLY A 247 -3.92 5.81 3.92
C GLY A 247 -3.22 6.96 4.67
N ALA A 248 -1.89 6.82 4.78
CA ALA A 248 -0.98 7.78 5.40
C ALA A 248 -0.07 8.53 4.38
N ARG A 249 -0.41 8.48 3.09
CA ARG A 249 0.43 9.05 2.03
C ARG A 249 0.45 10.58 2.09
N LEU A 250 1.48 11.16 1.47
CA LEU A 250 1.48 12.58 1.16
C LEU A 250 0.45 12.91 0.07
N PRO A 251 -0.23 14.08 0.13
CA PRO A 251 -1.20 14.47 -0.88
C PRO A 251 -0.60 14.54 -2.28
N TYR A 252 -1.36 14.09 -3.27
CA TYR A 252 -0.92 14.11 -4.67
C TYR A 252 -0.56 15.53 -5.13
N GLY A 253 0.61 15.67 -5.75
CA GLY A 253 1.10 16.96 -6.26
C GLY A 253 1.76 17.85 -5.20
N ASP A 254 1.65 17.50 -3.92
CA ASP A 254 2.32 18.18 -2.80
C ASP A 254 3.55 17.41 -2.28
N GLU A 255 3.90 16.32 -2.95
CA GLU A 255 5.00 15.44 -2.56
C GLU A 255 6.36 16.14 -2.71
N PRO A 256 7.23 16.18 -1.68
CA PRO A 256 8.56 16.77 -1.76
C PRO A 256 9.52 15.87 -2.57
N ASP A 257 10.82 16.18 -2.55
CA ASP A 257 11.83 15.31 -3.17
C ASP A 257 11.74 13.87 -2.63
N PRO A 258 12.22 12.86 -3.39
CA PRO A 258 12.04 11.46 -3.03
C PRO A 258 12.58 11.08 -1.65
N ILE A 259 13.67 11.70 -1.19
CA ILE A 259 14.28 11.38 0.11
C ILE A 259 13.41 11.94 1.23
N THR A 260 13.06 13.22 1.17
CA THR A 260 12.18 13.86 2.17
C THR A 260 10.82 13.17 2.21
N HIS A 261 10.29 12.76 1.06
CA HIS A 261 9.05 11.99 0.98
C HIS A 261 9.19 10.69 1.79
N LEU A 262 10.20 9.87 1.50
CA LEU A 262 10.41 8.60 2.19
C LEU A 262 10.58 8.78 3.70
N GLN A 263 11.38 9.78 4.10
CA GLN A 263 11.60 10.08 5.52
C GLN A 263 10.31 10.50 6.22
N THR A 264 9.43 11.23 5.54
CA THR A 264 8.15 11.66 6.12
C THR A 264 7.21 10.48 6.32
N VAL A 265 7.13 9.54 5.37
CA VAL A 265 6.16 8.46 5.44
C VAL A 265 6.66 7.23 6.21
N ALA A 266 7.98 7.01 6.28
CA ALA A 266 8.59 5.84 6.89
C ALA A 266 8.15 5.56 8.35
N PRO A 267 8.02 6.55 9.26
CA PRO A 267 7.60 6.31 10.63
C PRO A 267 6.24 5.63 10.75
N HIS A 268 5.33 5.86 9.80
CA HIS A 268 4.03 5.18 9.78
C HIS A 268 4.16 3.66 9.61
N HIS A 269 5.17 3.18 8.88
CA HIS A 269 5.29 1.77 8.51
C HIS A 269 5.46 0.82 9.70
N ALA A 270 5.88 1.32 10.86
CA ALA A 270 5.96 0.54 12.10
C ALA A 270 4.58 0.04 12.57
N PHE A 271 3.50 0.77 12.26
CA PHE A 271 2.19 0.54 12.87
C PHE A 271 1.25 -0.35 12.02
N TYR A 272 1.32 -0.27 10.70
CA TYR A 272 0.33 -0.89 9.80
C TYR A 272 0.71 -2.31 9.38
N HIS A 273 0.58 -3.26 10.31
CA HIS A 273 0.99 -4.65 10.14
C HIS A 273 0.34 -5.38 8.95
N ALA A 274 -0.93 -5.11 8.66
CA ALA A 274 -1.63 -5.74 7.54
C ALA A 274 -1.27 -5.12 6.19
N GLY A 275 -0.64 -3.94 6.15
CA GLY A 275 -0.28 -3.30 4.90
C GLY A 275 -0.29 -1.77 4.96
N ILE A 276 0.74 -1.18 4.37
CA ILE A 276 0.89 0.23 4.07
C ILE A 276 1.86 0.35 2.90
N SER A 277 1.59 1.27 1.98
CA SER A 277 2.43 1.51 0.82
C SER A 277 2.40 2.99 0.46
N ASP A 278 3.56 3.50 0.10
CA ASP A 278 3.70 4.72 -0.68
C ASP A 278 4.25 4.42 -2.08
N ILE A 279 4.02 5.31 -3.04
CA ILE A 279 4.46 5.19 -4.43
C ILE A 279 5.26 6.44 -4.77
N LEU A 280 6.58 6.28 -4.88
CA LEU A 280 7.43 7.31 -5.44
C LEU A 280 7.18 7.41 -6.95
N THR A 281 7.04 8.63 -7.47
CA THR A 281 7.04 8.87 -8.92
C THR A 281 8.38 9.46 -9.29
N LEU A 282 9.21 8.67 -9.97
CA LEU A 282 10.57 9.02 -10.34
C LEU A 282 10.64 9.49 -11.79
N ASP A 283 11.53 10.43 -12.06
CA ASP A 283 11.84 10.88 -13.40
C ASP A 283 12.46 9.77 -14.27
N GLU A 284 12.29 9.87 -15.60
CA GLU A 284 12.76 8.85 -16.54
C GLU A 284 14.29 8.64 -16.52
N THR A 285 15.06 9.63 -16.05
CA THR A 285 16.51 9.54 -15.90
C THR A 285 16.95 8.38 -15.01
N ILE A 286 16.10 7.91 -14.09
CA ILE A 286 16.38 6.74 -13.24
C ILE A 286 16.64 5.46 -14.05
N LYS A 287 16.10 5.37 -15.28
CA LYS A 287 16.34 4.24 -16.21
C LYS A 287 17.82 4.11 -16.57
N ARG A 288 18.57 5.22 -16.57
CA ARG A 288 20.01 5.24 -16.85
C ARG A 288 20.85 4.90 -15.62
N ASN A 289 20.26 4.94 -14.42
CA ASN A 289 20.92 4.59 -13.18
C ASN A 289 20.01 3.77 -12.23
N PRO A 290 19.72 2.49 -12.56
CA PRO A 290 18.93 1.62 -11.69
C PRO A 290 19.55 1.40 -10.30
N GLN A 291 20.87 1.61 -10.15
CA GLN A 291 21.55 1.52 -8.86
C GLN A 291 21.04 2.57 -7.87
N ALA A 292 20.66 3.77 -8.34
CA ALA A 292 20.06 4.79 -7.48
C ALA A 292 18.69 4.33 -6.93
N LEU A 293 17.92 3.56 -7.70
CA LEU A 293 16.66 2.99 -7.23
C LEU A 293 16.91 1.92 -6.14
N VAL A 294 17.95 1.09 -6.31
CA VAL A 294 18.39 0.14 -5.27
C VAL A 294 18.73 0.90 -3.98
N GLN A 295 19.51 1.98 -4.08
CA GLN A 295 19.88 2.79 -2.91
C GLN A 295 18.67 3.44 -2.23
N LEU A 296 17.70 3.95 -3.00
CA LEU A 296 16.44 4.46 -2.44
C LEU A 296 15.66 3.38 -1.70
N CYS A 297 15.56 2.18 -2.27
CA CYS A 297 14.89 1.05 -1.64
C CYS A 297 15.57 0.62 -0.34
N LEU A 298 16.90 0.44 -0.34
CA LEU A 298 17.65 0.08 0.85
C LEU A 298 17.61 1.19 1.92
N GLY A 299 17.66 2.45 1.50
CA GLY A 299 17.50 3.61 2.38
C GLY A 299 16.11 3.65 3.03
N ALA A 300 15.05 3.40 2.26
CA ALA A 300 13.68 3.28 2.76
C ALA A 300 13.54 2.16 3.80
N PHE A 301 14.10 0.98 3.53
CA PHE A 301 14.09 -0.14 4.48
C PHE A 301 14.88 0.15 5.75
N LYS A 302 16.05 0.80 5.62
CA LYS A 302 16.83 1.27 6.77
C LYS A 302 16.07 2.30 7.61
N ALA A 303 15.23 3.12 6.98
CA ALA A 303 14.33 4.06 7.65
C ALA A 303 13.09 3.39 8.29
N GLY A 304 12.94 2.07 8.17
CA GLY A 304 11.85 1.30 8.80
C GLY A 304 10.66 1.01 7.88
N MET A 305 10.75 1.29 6.57
CA MET A 305 9.68 0.94 5.65
C MET A 305 9.56 -0.58 5.46
N ARG A 306 8.32 -1.07 5.46
CA ARG A 306 7.97 -2.46 5.18
C ARG A 306 7.75 -2.77 3.70
N GLU A 307 7.50 -1.75 2.89
CA GLU A 307 7.15 -1.87 1.48
C GLU A 307 7.74 -0.67 0.74
N PHE A 308 8.32 -0.90 -0.43
CA PHE A 308 8.86 0.12 -1.32
C PHE A 308 8.23 -0.03 -2.70
N THR A 309 7.73 1.07 -3.24
CA THR A 309 7.11 1.09 -4.57
C THR A 309 7.53 2.34 -5.32
N ALA A 310 7.83 2.19 -6.61
CA ALA A 310 8.08 3.31 -7.49
C ALA A 310 7.37 3.14 -8.84
N ASN A 311 6.84 4.25 -9.34
CA ASN A 311 6.52 4.46 -10.74
C ASN A 311 7.67 5.22 -11.39
N VAL A 312 7.90 4.97 -12.68
CA VAL A 312 8.84 5.74 -13.48
C VAL A 312 8.10 6.48 -14.58
N SER A 313 8.39 7.77 -14.71
CA SER A 313 7.82 8.63 -15.74
C SER A 313 8.08 8.07 -17.14
N GLY A 314 7.13 8.31 -18.04
CA GLY A 314 7.15 7.80 -19.41
C GLY A 314 6.78 6.32 -19.55
N ASN A 315 6.57 5.57 -18.46
CA ASN A 315 6.02 4.22 -18.55
C ASN A 315 4.51 4.28 -18.81
N ASP A 316 4.04 3.48 -19.77
CA ASP A 316 2.59 3.31 -20.01
C ASP A 316 1.92 2.56 -18.85
N LEU A 317 2.62 1.57 -18.29
CA LEU A 317 2.14 0.80 -17.16
C LEU A 317 2.49 1.51 -15.84
N VAL A 318 1.44 1.94 -15.12
CA VAL A 318 1.57 2.72 -13.88
C VAL A 318 0.80 2.11 -12.73
N ARG A 319 1.33 2.28 -11.52
CA ARG A 319 0.67 1.95 -10.27
C ARG A 319 -0.30 3.06 -9.86
N VAL A 320 -1.55 2.68 -9.56
CA VAL A 320 -2.58 3.59 -9.04
C VAL A 320 -2.53 3.60 -7.51
N THR A 321 -3.32 2.72 -6.89
CA THR A 321 -3.44 2.53 -5.44
C THR A 321 -3.51 1.03 -5.17
N GLY A 322 -2.39 0.34 -5.41
CA GLY A 322 -2.28 -1.11 -5.18
C GLY A 322 -2.60 -1.99 -6.39
N TYR A 323 -3.09 -1.43 -7.49
CA TYR A 323 -3.21 -2.14 -8.76
C TYR A 323 -2.54 -1.35 -9.88
N MET A 324 -2.32 -2.02 -11.01
CA MET A 324 -1.71 -1.42 -12.19
C MET A 324 -2.77 -1.01 -13.22
N VAL A 325 -2.43 -0.06 -14.08
CA VAL A 325 -3.21 0.28 -15.26
C VAL A 325 -2.26 0.72 -16.38
N ARG A 326 -2.66 0.52 -17.64
CA ARG A 326 -2.00 1.16 -18.78
C ARG A 326 -2.69 2.50 -19.07
N LEU A 327 -1.91 3.57 -19.14
CA LEU A 327 -2.42 4.91 -19.47
C LEU A 327 -3.07 4.92 -20.86
N SER A 328 -2.52 4.17 -21.81
CA SER A 328 -3.08 3.96 -23.13
C SER A 328 -4.46 3.27 -23.11
N ASP A 329 -4.69 2.34 -22.18
CA ASP A 329 -5.99 1.70 -22.00
C ASP A 329 -7.01 2.69 -21.40
N LEU A 330 -6.59 3.59 -20.50
CA LEU A 330 -7.46 4.65 -19.97
C LEU A 330 -7.91 5.63 -21.06
N ALA A 331 -7.00 6.00 -21.96
CA ALA A 331 -7.32 6.89 -23.08
C ALA A 331 -8.37 6.28 -24.02
N LYS A 332 -8.30 4.96 -24.27
CA LYS A 332 -9.24 4.23 -25.15
C LYS A 332 -10.57 3.90 -24.47
N PHE A 333 -10.55 3.71 -23.15
CA PHE A 333 -11.72 3.25 -22.38
C PHE A 333 -12.99 4.04 -22.66
N ARG A 334 -12.87 5.36 -22.78
CA ARG A 334 -14.03 6.26 -23.01
C ARG A 334 -14.72 6.06 -24.36
N ALA A 335 -14.02 5.53 -25.36
CA ALA A 335 -14.55 5.29 -26.69
C ALA A 335 -14.97 3.82 -26.90
N GLU A 336 -14.23 2.87 -26.32
CA GLU A 336 -14.33 1.45 -26.68
C GLU A 336 -14.67 0.52 -25.50
N GLY A 337 -14.73 1.05 -24.27
CA GLY A 337 -14.80 0.22 -23.05
C GLY A 337 -13.50 -0.55 -22.78
N SER A 338 -13.51 -1.46 -21.80
CA SER A 338 -12.36 -2.33 -21.52
C SER A 338 -12.81 -3.66 -20.95
N ARG A 339 -12.06 -4.72 -21.28
CA ARG A 339 -12.21 -6.06 -20.70
C ARG A 339 -11.66 -6.14 -19.28
N THR A 340 -10.68 -5.31 -18.94
CA THR A 340 -9.95 -5.38 -17.65
C THR A 340 -10.58 -4.44 -16.63
N ASN A 341 -10.93 -4.99 -15.45
CA ASN A 341 -11.53 -4.22 -14.35
C ASN A 341 -10.63 -3.07 -13.87
N THR A 342 -9.30 -3.21 -14.00
CA THR A 342 -8.31 -2.17 -13.69
C THR A 342 -8.49 -0.89 -14.48
N THR A 343 -8.93 -0.97 -15.74
CA THR A 343 -9.10 0.21 -16.60
C THR A 343 -10.28 1.05 -16.12
N TRP A 344 -11.40 0.40 -15.79
CA TRP A 344 -12.56 1.08 -15.22
C TRP A 344 -12.23 1.72 -13.86
N LEU A 345 -11.59 0.96 -12.96
CA LEU A 345 -11.14 1.48 -11.66
C LEU A 345 -10.18 2.67 -11.83
N GLY A 346 -9.22 2.55 -12.75
CA GLY A 346 -8.24 3.59 -13.04
C GLY A 346 -8.86 4.87 -13.62
N GLU A 347 -9.84 4.75 -14.51
CA GLU A 347 -10.54 5.92 -15.08
C GLU A 347 -11.35 6.64 -14.02
N GLU A 348 -12.08 5.88 -13.21
CA GLU A 348 -12.89 6.45 -12.14
C GLU A 348 -12.02 7.14 -11.09
N ALA A 349 -10.88 6.54 -10.72
CA ALA A 349 -9.90 7.16 -9.83
C ALA A 349 -9.28 8.41 -10.45
N ALA A 350 -8.93 8.39 -11.74
CA ALA A 350 -8.39 9.56 -12.45
C ALA A 350 -9.38 10.73 -12.52
N ARG A 351 -10.68 10.45 -12.59
CA ARG A 351 -11.74 11.46 -12.62
C ARG A 351 -12.07 12.01 -11.24
N ASN A 352 -12.20 11.13 -10.26
CA ASN A 352 -12.76 11.47 -8.95
C ASN A 352 -11.68 11.89 -7.93
N THR A 353 -10.42 11.58 -8.21
CA THR A 353 -9.29 11.85 -7.32
C THR A 353 -8.19 12.61 -8.06
N ARG A 354 -7.18 13.08 -7.33
CA ARG A 354 -6.05 13.84 -7.87
C ARG A 354 -4.87 12.95 -8.28
N ILE A 355 -5.10 11.67 -8.58
CA ILE A 355 -3.99 10.72 -8.77
C ILE A 355 -3.05 11.07 -9.95
N LEU A 356 -3.58 11.71 -10.99
CA LEU A 356 -2.79 12.16 -12.14
C LEU A 356 -1.90 13.37 -11.84
N GLU A 357 -2.01 13.97 -10.66
CA GLU A 357 -1.24 15.16 -10.28
C GLU A 357 0.12 14.84 -9.65
N ARG A 358 0.44 13.55 -9.45
CA ARG A 358 1.76 13.10 -9.01
C ARG A 358 2.85 13.59 -9.96
N GLN A 359 3.85 14.27 -9.41
CA GLN A 359 4.96 14.80 -10.21
C GLN A 359 6.14 13.82 -10.27
N PRO A 360 6.71 13.59 -11.47
CA PRO A 360 8.02 12.95 -11.61
C PRO A 360 9.10 13.76 -10.90
N ARG A 361 9.91 13.09 -10.08
CA ARG A 361 10.95 13.72 -9.26
C ARG A 361 12.29 13.01 -9.44
N VAL A 362 13.38 13.79 -9.40
CA VAL A 362 14.76 13.27 -9.39
C VAL A 362 15.21 13.01 -7.95
N VAL A 363 16.10 12.04 -7.75
CA VAL A 363 16.54 11.58 -6.42
C VAL A 363 17.24 12.68 -5.60
N SER A 364 17.93 13.60 -6.29
CA SER A 364 18.59 14.75 -5.65
C SER A 364 18.74 15.87 -6.67
N HIS A 365 18.65 17.12 -6.21
CA HIS A 365 18.91 18.32 -7.01
C HIS A 365 20.43 18.58 -7.15
N GLU A 366 21.23 17.56 -7.50
CA GLU A 366 22.68 17.71 -7.65
C GLU A 366 23.09 18.74 -8.73
N GLN A 367 22.13 19.24 -9.53
CA GLN A 367 22.36 20.25 -10.57
C GLN A 367 21.65 21.60 -10.37
N GLN A 368 21.05 21.89 -9.21
CA GLN A 368 20.73 23.31 -8.94
C GLN A 368 22.01 24.03 -8.52
N MET A 369 22.73 24.60 -9.49
CA MET A 369 23.59 25.74 -9.21
C MET A 369 22.74 26.78 -8.49
N ARG A 370 23.02 26.99 -7.20
CA ARG A 370 22.57 28.16 -6.45
C ARG A 370 23.24 29.38 -7.07
N PHE A 371 22.67 29.93 -8.14
CA PHE A 371 22.93 31.32 -8.48
C PHE A 371 22.00 32.17 -7.64
N SER A 372 22.47 32.56 -6.47
CA SER A 372 22.02 33.79 -5.82
C SER A 372 22.63 34.96 -6.60
N GLN A 373 21.80 35.79 -7.21
CA GLN A 373 22.07 37.22 -7.34
C GLN A 373 21.03 37.98 -6.53
#